data_AF-A0A812GBQ3-F1
#
_entry.id   AF-A0A812GBQ3-F1
#
_cell.length_a   1.000
_cell.length_b   1.000
_cell.length_c   1.000
_cell.angle_alpha   90.00
_cell.angle_beta   90.00
_cell.angle_gamma   90.00
#
_symmetry.space_group_name_H-M   'P 1'
#
loop_
_entity.id
_entity.type
_entity.pdbx_description
1 polymer ?
#
loop_
_entity_poly.entity_id
_entity_poly.type
_entity_poly.pdbx_seq_one_letter_code
_entity_poly.pdbx_strand_id
1 'polypeptide(L)'
;MKQLLPVLLSLACHVGTSYKFEGDPTSDQEWTSVDIASEGPDPMKEYGPHADLSMALSLALVNLSNYSGLINSRDRPHNANLTHYFGVDPHEDLLMLYDKVQGFFEVLHEVLGENASRYCPFHAEIYIPECIEIAVCLVQRDVPKYMNLEAYASIMEQVTRFNTIVWEAIKYGLGSEDPTEIGADLDIPKEFVCDENDHSHDHPASLLQSDGSQTLAVSSAMHHAARSTHQILAEHIANASLDHTVNRLQEAWHPVCNVLGCDHTNFLDIHLASHRHSVALM
;
A
#
# COMPACT_ATOMS: atom_id res chain seq x y z
N MET A 1 -16.53 -5.94 18.25
CA MET A 1 -16.45 -4.50 17.89
C MET A 1 -15.36 -3.76 18.68
N LYS A 2 -14.10 -4.18 18.53
CA LYS A 2 -12.89 -3.48 18.99
C LYS A 2 -11.72 -4.07 18.20
N GLN A 3 -11.46 -3.59 16.97
CA GLN A 3 -10.20 -3.91 16.25
C GLN A 3 -9.93 -3.13 14.95
N LEU A 4 -10.69 -2.08 14.61
CA LEU A 4 -10.41 -1.23 13.43
C LEU A 4 -9.46 -0.04 13.71
N LEU A 5 -8.88 0.06 14.92
CA LEU A 5 -8.02 1.18 15.31
C LEU A 5 -6.52 1.06 14.98
N PRO A 6 -5.86 -0.12 14.85
CA PRO A 6 -4.41 -0.13 14.63
C PRO A 6 -4.00 0.14 13.18
N VAL A 7 -4.78 -0.32 12.20
CA VAL A 7 -4.39 -0.26 10.77
C VAL A 7 -4.48 1.16 10.21
N LEU A 8 -5.45 1.97 10.67
CA LEU A 8 -5.56 3.38 10.29
C LEU A 8 -4.58 4.29 11.04
N LEU A 9 -4.11 3.92 12.24
CA LEU A 9 -3.11 4.72 12.97
C LEU A 9 -1.67 4.50 12.45
N SER A 10 -1.36 3.34 11.85
CA SER A 10 -0.01 3.09 11.34
C SER A 10 0.34 3.89 10.07
N LEU A 11 -0.66 4.49 9.41
CA LEU A 11 -0.44 5.45 8.32
C LEU A 11 -0.11 6.88 8.82
N ALA A 12 -0.17 7.16 10.13
CA ALA A 12 -0.10 8.53 10.66
C ALA A 12 1.07 8.84 11.62
N CYS A 13 1.98 7.92 11.93
CA CYS A 13 3.05 8.17 12.90
C CYS A 13 4.46 7.91 12.37
N HIS A 14 5.06 8.92 11.75
CA HIS A 14 6.52 9.11 11.73
C HIS A 14 6.88 10.61 11.83
N VAL A 15 6.32 11.30 12.83
CA VAL A 15 6.90 12.54 13.36
C VAL A 15 6.83 12.45 14.87
N GLY A 16 8.00 12.26 15.50
CA GLY A 16 8.12 12.17 16.94
C GLY A 16 7.82 13.50 17.62
N THR A 17 6.83 13.50 18.50
CA THR A 17 6.73 14.45 19.62
C THR A 17 6.03 13.77 20.79
N SER A 18 6.76 13.66 21.89
CA SER A 18 6.28 13.11 23.15
C SER A 18 5.30 14.12 23.78
N TYR A 19 4.02 13.78 23.90
CA TYR A 19 3.02 14.59 24.59
C TYR A 19 2.67 13.97 25.95
N LYS A 20 2.92 14.75 27.00
CA LYS A 20 2.58 14.45 28.39
C LYS A 20 1.12 14.87 28.60
N PHE A 21 0.23 13.91 28.81
CA PHE A 21 -1.16 14.16 29.20
C PHE A 21 -1.23 14.54 30.69
N GLU A 22 -1.57 15.80 30.99
CA GLU A 22 -2.13 16.20 32.28
C GLU A 22 -3.64 16.35 32.08
N GLY A 23 -4.40 15.35 32.53
CA GLY A 23 -5.86 15.37 32.56
C GLY A 23 -6.38 15.75 33.94
N ASP A 24 -7.21 16.78 33.99
CA ASP A 24 -7.95 17.27 35.15
C ASP A 24 -9.17 16.36 35.44
N PRO A 25 -9.36 15.82 36.65
CA PRO A 25 -10.32 14.75 36.90
C PRO A 25 -11.60 15.24 37.58
N THR A 26 -12.47 15.99 36.89
CA THR A 26 -13.87 16.16 37.35
C THR A 26 -14.82 16.50 36.21
N SER A 27 -15.50 15.49 35.65
CA SER A 27 -16.75 15.66 34.91
C SER A 27 -17.41 14.29 34.73
N ASP A 28 -18.24 13.91 35.70
CA ASP A 28 -19.15 12.77 35.58
C ASP A 28 -20.24 13.08 34.54
N GLN A 29 -20.08 12.57 33.33
CA GLN A 29 -21.13 12.57 32.32
C GLN A 29 -21.64 11.14 32.12
N GLU A 30 -22.88 10.94 32.54
CA GLU A 30 -23.64 9.71 32.50
C GLU A 30 -23.92 9.31 31.04
N TRP A 31 -23.29 8.21 30.58
CA TRP A 31 -23.48 7.68 29.23
C TRP A 31 -24.75 6.84 29.18
N THR A 32 -25.78 7.35 28.52
CA THR A 32 -26.91 6.53 28.09
C THR A 32 -26.49 5.66 26.91
N SER A 33 -26.54 4.34 27.10
CA SER A 33 -26.34 3.35 26.05
C SER A 33 -27.47 3.42 25.02
N VAL A 34 -27.16 3.91 23.83
CA VAL A 34 -28.04 3.81 22.66
C VAL A 34 -27.78 2.46 22.00
N ASP A 35 -28.74 1.55 22.10
CA ASP A 35 -28.73 0.30 21.35
C ASP A 35 -29.00 0.61 19.86
N ILE A 36 -27.92 0.76 19.09
CA ILE A 36 -27.99 0.81 17.63
C ILE A 36 -28.07 -0.63 17.13
N ALA A 37 -29.28 -1.06 16.77
CA ALA A 37 -29.50 -2.29 16.02
C ALA A 37 -28.76 -2.20 14.67
N SER A 38 -27.64 -2.92 14.57
CA SER A 38 -26.86 -3.09 13.35
C SER A 38 -27.48 -4.20 12.50
N GLU A 39 -28.40 -3.84 11.61
CA GLU A 39 -28.85 -4.68 10.49
C GLU A 39 -28.43 -4.05 9.15
N GLY A 40 -27.19 -3.57 9.07
CA GLY A 40 -26.55 -3.22 7.80
C GLY A 40 -25.84 -4.45 7.21
N PRO A 41 -25.80 -4.61 5.86
CA PRO A 41 -24.92 -5.60 5.26
C PRO A 41 -23.49 -5.35 5.71
N ASP A 42 -22.83 -6.39 6.21
CA ASP A 42 -21.46 -6.33 6.71
C ASP A 42 -20.53 -5.84 5.59
N PRO A 43 -19.94 -4.63 5.69
CA PRO A 43 -19.14 -4.05 4.63
C PRO A 43 -17.91 -4.90 4.29
N MET A 44 -17.51 -5.83 5.16
CA MET A 44 -16.45 -6.81 4.88
C MET A 44 -16.87 -7.95 3.92
N LYS A 45 -18.17 -8.18 3.67
CA LYS A 45 -18.61 -9.24 2.76
C LYS A 45 -18.42 -8.92 1.27
N GLU A 46 -18.19 -7.66 0.94
CA GLU A 46 -17.99 -7.21 -0.44
C GLU A 46 -16.53 -7.34 -0.90
N TYR A 47 -15.59 -7.34 0.06
CA TYR A 47 -14.16 -7.44 -0.21
C TYR A 47 -13.65 -8.86 -0.01
N GLY A 48 -12.68 -9.28 -0.82
CA GLY A 48 -12.09 -10.62 -0.77
C GLY A 48 -11.33 -10.88 0.53
N PRO A 49 -11.04 -12.15 0.86
CA PRO A 49 -10.28 -12.52 2.05
C PRO A 49 -8.88 -11.90 2.09
N HIS A 50 -8.32 -11.46 0.96
CA HIS A 50 -6.99 -10.87 0.87
C HIS A 50 -7.02 -9.37 0.51
N ALA A 51 -8.13 -8.67 0.74
CA ALA A 51 -8.25 -7.24 0.43
C ALA A 51 -7.20 -6.38 1.16
N ASP A 52 -7.01 -6.58 2.47
CA ASP A 52 -5.99 -5.86 3.25
C ASP A 52 -4.58 -6.17 2.74
N LEU A 53 -4.31 -7.42 2.37
CA LEU A 53 -3.02 -7.83 1.81
C LEU A 53 -2.75 -7.14 0.46
N SER A 54 -3.76 -7.01 -0.40
CA SER A 54 -3.62 -6.32 -1.68
C SER A 54 -3.28 -4.83 -1.54
N MET A 55 -3.88 -4.16 -0.54
CA MET A 55 -3.57 -2.76 -0.22
C MET A 55 -2.16 -2.64 0.36
N ALA A 56 -1.82 -3.49 1.34
CA ALA A 56 -0.53 -3.47 2.00
C ALA A 56 0.62 -3.75 1.02
N LEU A 57 0.42 -4.69 0.09
CA LEU A 57 1.34 -4.98 -1.01
C LEU A 57 1.56 -3.74 -1.89
N SER A 58 0.48 -3.09 -2.33
CA SER A 58 0.58 -1.89 -3.18
C SER A 58 1.34 -0.75 -2.49
N LEU A 59 1.07 -0.53 -1.20
CA LEU A 59 1.78 0.46 -0.39
C LEU A 59 3.26 0.12 -0.22
N ALA A 60 3.60 -1.16 0.04
CA ALA A 60 4.98 -1.59 0.14
C ALA A 60 5.75 -1.38 -1.17
N LEU A 61 5.16 -1.69 -2.32
CA LEU A 61 5.78 -1.48 -3.65
C LEU A 61 6.08 0.01 -3.91
N VAL A 62 5.16 0.91 -3.53
CA VAL A 62 5.38 2.36 -3.61
C VAL A 62 6.48 2.81 -2.64
N ASN A 63 6.46 2.33 -1.40
CA ASN A 63 7.46 2.67 -0.40
C ASN A 63 8.87 2.21 -0.81
N LEU A 64 8.98 0.99 -1.33
CA LEU A 64 10.23 0.42 -1.86
C LEU A 64 10.73 1.21 -3.08
N SER A 65 9.83 1.61 -3.98
CA SER A 65 10.17 2.46 -5.13
C SER A 65 10.70 3.82 -4.69
N ASN A 66 10.11 4.43 -3.66
CA ASN A 66 10.60 5.70 -3.11
C ASN A 66 11.96 5.52 -2.41
N TYR A 67 12.09 4.46 -1.62
CA TYR A 67 13.33 4.12 -0.92
C TYR A 67 14.47 3.87 -1.90
N SER A 68 14.23 3.16 -3.01
CA SER A 68 15.25 2.94 -4.04
C SER A 68 15.75 4.24 -4.64
N GLY A 69 14.88 5.23 -4.87
CA GLY A 69 15.30 6.57 -5.30
C GLY A 69 16.17 7.30 -4.27
N LEU A 70 15.81 7.19 -2.99
CA LEU A 70 16.54 7.84 -1.89
C LEU A 70 17.94 7.22 -1.68
N ILE A 71 18.05 5.89 -1.62
CA ILE A 71 19.35 5.24 -1.37
C ILE A 71 20.33 5.39 -2.54
N ASN A 72 19.84 5.57 -3.75
CA ASN A 72 20.67 5.75 -4.94
C ASN A 72 21.03 7.20 -5.24
N SER A 73 20.27 8.17 -4.73
CA SER A 73 20.66 9.57 -4.79
C SER A 73 21.61 9.84 -3.63
N ARG A 74 22.92 9.99 -3.91
CA ARG A 74 23.94 10.22 -2.87
C ARG A 74 24.19 11.70 -2.58
N ASP A 75 23.37 12.59 -3.13
CA ASP A 75 23.52 14.04 -3.02
C ASP A 75 22.83 14.59 -1.77
N ARG A 76 23.60 15.26 -0.89
CA ARG A 76 23.08 15.91 0.33
C ARG A 76 22.43 17.27 0.04
N PRO A 77 21.33 17.67 0.73
CA PRO A 77 20.31 16.87 1.41
C PRO A 77 19.05 16.70 0.53
N HIS A 78 18.41 15.52 0.57
CA HIS A 78 17.20 15.23 -0.22
C HIS A 78 16.02 16.17 0.11
N ASN A 79 15.91 16.62 1.36
CA ASN A 79 15.03 17.69 1.82
C ASN A 79 15.44 18.14 3.23
N ALA A 80 14.91 19.26 3.72
CA ALA A 80 15.22 19.79 5.06
C ALA A 80 14.64 18.95 6.23
N ASN A 81 13.82 17.93 5.93
CA ASN A 81 13.09 17.13 6.93
C ASN A 81 13.60 15.69 7.08
N LEU A 82 14.42 15.17 6.15
CA LEU A 82 15.07 13.87 6.24
C LEU A 82 16.37 14.04 7.02
N THR A 83 16.37 13.57 8.26
CA THR A 83 17.56 13.54 9.13
C THR A 83 18.52 12.41 8.78
N HIS A 84 18.08 11.47 7.93
CA HIS A 84 18.85 10.29 7.55
C HIS A 84 19.81 10.58 6.39
N TYR A 85 20.99 9.97 6.45
CA TYR A 85 22.04 10.10 5.43
C TYR A 85 22.34 8.73 4.82
N PHE A 86 21.83 8.50 3.61
CA PHE A 86 22.02 7.25 2.88
C PHE A 86 23.48 7.00 2.51
N GLY A 87 23.90 5.73 2.58
CA GLY A 87 25.24 5.27 2.21
C GLY A 87 26.34 5.60 3.23
N VAL A 88 25.99 6.14 4.40
CA VAL A 88 26.93 6.37 5.51
C VAL A 88 26.98 5.17 6.45
N ASP A 89 25.82 4.64 6.82
CA ASP A 89 25.69 3.47 7.69
C ASP A 89 24.71 2.46 7.05
N PRO A 90 25.22 1.34 6.51
CA PRO A 90 24.38 0.30 5.92
C PRO A 90 23.35 -0.28 6.89
N HIS A 91 23.62 -0.26 8.20
CA HIS A 91 22.68 -0.76 9.19
C HIS A 91 21.44 0.13 9.31
N GLU A 92 21.64 1.45 9.36
CA GLU A 92 20.54 2.42 9.41
C GLU A 92 19.75 2.45 8.09
N ASP A 93 20.44 2.28 6.96
CA ASP A 93 19.80 2.10 5.66
C ASP A 93 18.88 0.86 5.68
N LEU A 94 19.35 -0.28 6.18
CA LEU A 94 18.55 -1.51 6.33
C LEU A 94 17.36 -1.32 7.29
N LEU A 95 17.55 -0.65 8.43
CA LEU A 95 16.44 -0.37 9.35
C LEU A 95 15.33 0.43 8.68
N MET A 96 15.71 1.41 7.85
CA MET A 96 14.73 2.18 7.09
C MET A 96 14.06 1.35 5.99
N LEU A 97 14.76 0.41 5.37
CA LEU A 97 14.15 -0.54 4.44
C LEU A 97 13.07 -1.37 5.14
N TYR A 98 13.35 -1.87 6.35
CA TYR A 98 12.39 -2.64 7.12
C TYR A 98 11.15 -1.84 7.51
N ASP A 99 11.32 -0.57 7.89
CA ASP A 99 10.20 0.36 8.11
C ASP A 99 9.29 0.49 6.88
N LYS A 100 9.86 0.45 5.67
CA LYS A 100 9.08 0.56 4.41
C LYS A 100 8.20 -0.64 4.11
N VAL A 101 8.53 -1.81 4.63
CA VAL A 101 7.80 -3.06 4.39
C VAL A 101 7.06 -3.57 5.63
N GLN A 102 7.24 -2.95 6.80
CA GLN A 102 6.71 -3.46 8.06
C GLN A 102 5.22 -3.76 8.01
N GLY A 103 4.39 -2.79 7.61
CA GLY A 103 2.93 -2.97 7.54
C GLY A 103 2.50 -4.07 6.55
N PHE A 104 3.28 -4.28 5.49
CA PHE A 104 3.05 -5.40 4.56
C PHE A 104 3.37 -6.75 5.19
N PHE A 105 4.50 -6.87 5.88
CA PHE A 105 4.84 -8.11 6.58
C PHE A 105 3.85 -8.42 7.69
N GLU A 106 3.35 -7.42 8.43
CA GLU A 106 2.33 -7.63 9.46
C GLU A 106 1.06 -8.26 8.87
N VAL A 107 0.51 -7.69 7.79
CA VAL A 107 -0.69 -8.23 7.13
C VAL A 107 -0.42 -9.59 6.49
N LEU A 108 0.74 -9.77 5.86
CA LEU A 108 1.11 -11.07 5.28
C LEU A 108 1.24 -12.16 6.35
N HIS A 109 1.77 -11.83 7.53
CA HIS A 109 1.90 -12.77 8.64
C HIS A 109 0.54 -13.20 9.20
N GLU A 110 -0.42 -12.28 9.25
CA GLU A 110 -1.79 -12.62 9.64
C GLU A 110 -2.42 -13.64 8.68
N VAL A 111 -2.15 -13.53 7.37
CA VAL A 111 -2.66 -14.46 6.35
C VAL A 111 -1.91 -15.80 6.38
N LEU A 112 -0.59 -15.79 6.55
CA LEU A 112 0.26 -16.99 6.56
C LEU A 112 0.17 -17.79 7.88
N GLY A 113 -0.25 -17.15 8.97
CA GLY A 113 -0.37 -17.77 10.29
C GLY A 113 0.97 -18.27 10.84
N GLU A 114 0.99 -19.49 11.39
CA GLU A 114 2.18 -20.06 12.06
C GLU A 114 3.39 -20.23 11.12
N ASN A 115 3.14 -20.30 9.82
CA ASN A 115 4.16 -20.49 8.79
C ASN A 115 4.88 -19.18 8.42
N ALA A 116 4.36 -18.02 8.84
CA ALA A 116 4.83 -16.73 8.38
C ALA A 116 6.30 -16.46 8.66
N SER A 117 6.77 -16.79 9.86
CA SER A 117 8.18 -16.58 10.25
C SER A 117 9.16 -17.49 9.50
N ARG A 118 8.68 -18.59 8.89
CA ARG A 118 9.50 -19.52 8.13
C ARG A 118 9.76 -19.03 6.70
N TYR A 119 8.72 -18.53 6.04
CA TYR A 119 8.80 -18.10 4.64
C TYR A 119 9.07 -16.61 4.50
N CYS A 120 8.59 -15.82 5.46
CA CYS A 120 8.70 -14.36 5.46
C CYS A 120 9.22 -13.80 6.78
N PRO A 121 10.43 -14.17 7.23
CA PRO A 121 10.97 -13.64 8.47
C PRO A 121 11.07 -12.10 8.44
N PHE A 122 10.66 -11.46 9.54
CA PHE A 122 10.89 -10.02 9.72
C PHE A 122 12.39 -9.72 9.78
N HIS A 123 12.78 -8.51 9.35
CA HIS A 123 14.16 -8.02 9.41
C HIS A 123 15.17 -8.91 8.65
N ALA A 124 14.73 -9.53 7.56
CA ALA A 124 15.59 -10.29 6.66
C ALA A 124 15.32 -9.85 5.22
N GLU A 125 16.14 -8.92 4.74
CA GLU A 125 15.97 -8.23 3.46
C GLU A 125 15.97 -9.19 2.26
N ILE A 126 16.73 -10.29 2.36
CA ILE A 126 16.85 -11.28 1.29
C ILE A 126 15.51 -11.95 0.94
N TYR A 127 14.56 -12.01 1.87
CA TYR A 127 13.24 -12.63 1.68
C TYR A 127 12.18 -11.64 1.17
N ILE A 128 12.47 -10.34 1.09
CA ILE A 128 11.47 -9.34 0.65
C ILE A 128 10.88 -9.68 -0.72
N PRO A 129 11.66 -10.05 -1.76
CA PRO A 129 11.10 -10.41 -3.06
C PRO A 129 10.21 -11.66 -3.01
N GLU A 130 10.67 -12.70 -2.32
CA GLU A 130 9.91 -13.96 -2.17
C GLU A 130 8.59 -13.74 -1.44
N CYS A 131 8.58 -12.89 -0.42
CA CYS A 131 7.35 -12.52 0.30
C CYS A 131 6.37 -11.74 -0.56
N ILE A 132 6.86 -10.86 -1.44
CA ILE A 132 6.04 -10.14 -2.41
C ILE A 132 5.41 -11.14 -3.39
N GLU A 133 6.16 -12.13 -3.87
CA GLU A 133 5.64 -13.18 -4.75
C GLU A 133 4.56 -14.02 -4.04
N ILE A 134 4.81 -14.48 -2.82
CA ILE A 134 3.81 -15.20 -2.00
C ILE A 134 2.53 -14.36 -1.86
N ALA A 135 2.66 -13.07 -1.56
CA ALA A 135 1.52 -12.18 -1.39
C ALA A 135 0.70 -12.02 -2.68
N VAL A 136 1.37 -11.90 -3.83
CA VAL A 136 0.70 -11.88 -5.15
C VAL A 136 -0.08 -13.17 -5.37
N CYS A 137 0.51 -14.32 -5.08
CA CYS A 137 -0.15 -15.62 -5.27
C CYS A 137 -1.37 -15.80 -4.36
N LEU A 138 -1.33 -15.25 -3.15
CA LEU A 138 -2.49 -15.20 -2.26
C LEU A 138 -3.58 -14.29 -2.82
N VAL A 139 -3.22 -13.09 -3.27
CA VAL A 139 -4.16 -12.12 -3.88
C VAL A 139 -4.77 -12.65 -5.18
N GLN A 140 -4.03 -13.43 -5.98
CA GLN A 140 -4.53 -14.03 -7.22
C GLN A 140 -5.78 -14.89 -6.98
N ARG A 141 -5.92 -15.53 -5.82
CA ARG A 141 -7.08 -16.39 -5.48
C ARG A 141 -8.39 -15.63 -5.37
N ASP A 142 -8.30 -14.32 -5.16
CA ASP A 142 -9.46 -13.45 -5.06
C ASP A 142 -9.95 -13.02 -6.46
N VAL A 143 -9.21 -13.34 -7.53
CA VAL A 143 -9.56 -13.04 -8.92
C VAL A 143 -10.37 -14.19 -9.53
N PRO A 144 -11.46 -13.93 -10.28
CA PRO A 144 -12.10 -12.63 -10.52
C PRO A 144 -13.19 -12.30 -9.48
N LYS A 145 -13.38 -13.16 -8.47
CA LYS A 145 -14.57 -13.17 -7.62
C LYS A 145 -14.71 -11.93 -6.72
N TYR A 146 -13.59 -11.46 -6.19
CA TYR A 146 -13.51 -10.36 -5.24
C TYR A 146 -12.57 -9.24 -5.72
N MET A 147 -11.68 -9.54 -6.68
CA MET A 147 -10.82 -8.58 -7.33
C MET A 147 -11.01 -8.69 -8.85
N ASN A 148 -11.25 -7.56 -9.51
CA ASN A 148 -11.31 -7.55 -10.97
C ASN A 148 -9.91 -7.80 -11.56
N LEU A 149 -9.89 -8.46 -12.71
CA LEU A 149 -8.65 -8.82 -13.40
C LEU A 149 -7.76 -7.61 -13.70
N GLU A 150 -8.35 -6.46 -14.04
CA GLU A 150 -7.59 -5.24 -14.33
C GLU A 150 -6.85 -4.70 -13.09
N ALA A 151 -7.40 -4.88 -11.89
CA ALA A 151 -6.78 -4.47 -10.64
C ALA A 151 -5.58 -5.38 -10.32
N TYR A 152 -5.77 -6.68 -10.51
CA TYR A 152 -4.70 -7.65 -10.38
C TYR A 152 -3.58 -7.42 -11.40
N ALA A 153 -3.91 -7.11 -12.66
CA ALA A 153 -2.93 -6.79 -13.69
C ALA A 153 -2.07 -5.56 -13.32
N SER A 154 -2.69 -4.54 -12.72
CA SER A 154 -1.99 -3.37 -12.18
C SER A 154 -1.00 -3.74 -11.07
N ILE A 155 -1.38 -4.64 -10.15
CA ILE A 155 -0.47 -5.14 -9.11
C ILE A 155 0.71 -5.89 -9.73
N MET A 156 0.42 -6.78 -10.69
CA MET A 156 1.45 -7.55 -11.40
C MET A 156 2.47 -6.67 -12.13
N GLU A 157 2.04 -5.57 -12.73
CA GLU A 157 2.93 -4.62 -13.38
C GLU A 157 3.89 -3.97 -12.36
N GLN A 158 3.37 -3.53 -11.21
CA GLN A 158 4.18 -2.97 -10.14
C GLN A 158 5.19 -3.97 -9.59
N VAL A 159 4.78 -5.23 -9.39
CA VAL A 159 5.65 -6.31 -8.91
C VAL A 159 6.73 -6.62 -9.94
N THR A 160 6.39 -6.65 -11.22
CA THR A 160 7.36 -6.84 -12.31
C THR A 160 8.41 -5.73 -12.29
N ARG A 161 7.98 -4.47 -12.15
CA ARG A 161 8.90 -3.33 -12.03
C ARG A 161 9.74 -3.42 -10.76
N PHE A 162 9.16 -3.90 -9.67
CA PHE A 162 9.88 -4.10 -8.44
C PHE A 162 11.02 -5.11 -8.62
N ASN A 163 10.71 -6.31 -9.12
CA ASN A 163 11.66 -7.39 -9.33
C ASN A 163 12.78 -7.03 -10.32
N THR A 164 12.44 -6.30 -11.39
CA THR A 164 13.39 -6.01 -12.48
C THR A 164 14.23 -4.75 -12.28
N ILE A 165 13.72 -3.76 -11.53
CA ILE A 165 14.35 -2.44 -11.43
C ILE A 165 14.55 -2.02 -9.99
N VAL A 166 13.49 -2.01 -9.19
CA VAL A 166 13.53 -1.42 -7.84
C VAL A 166 14.42 -2.24 -6.92
N TRP A 167 14.28 -3.56 -6.92
CA TRP A 167 15.05 -4.42 -6.04
C TRP A 167 16.55 -4.39 -6.35
N GLU A 168 16.92 -4.43 -7.63
CA GLU A 168 18.31 -4.28 -8.05
C GLU A 168 18.91 -2.93 -7.62
N ALA A 169 18.14 -1.85 -7.75
CA ALA A 169 18.56 -0.54 -7.29
C ALA A 169 18.74 -0.50 -5.76
N ILE A 170 17.87 -1.17 -4.99
CA ILE A 170 17.99 -1.27 -3.53
C ILE A 170 19.25 -2.06 -3.14
N LYS A 171 19.47 -3.24 -3.72
CA LYS A 171 20.67 -4.06 -3.48
C LYS A 171 21.95 -3.28 -3.75
N TYR A 172 22.01 -2.60 -4.89
CA TYR A 172 23.14 -1.75 -5.24
C TYR A 172 23.34 -0.61 -4.24
N GLY A 173 22.26 0.05 -3.83
CA GLY A 173 22.28 1.13 -2.85
C GLY A 173 22.81 0.71 -1.48
N LEU A 174 22.41 -0.48 -1.01
CA LEU A 174 22.83 -1.07 0.26
C LEU A 174 24.29 -1.54 0.27
N GLY A 175 24.94 -1.60 -0.90
CA GLY A 175 26.28 -2.16 -1.02
C GLY A 175 26.33 -3.67 -0.75
N SER A 176 25.19 -4.35 -0.87
CA SER A 176 25.13 -5.81 -0.80
C SER A 176 25.73 -6.38 -2.09
N GLU A 177 27.03 -6.70 -2.05
CA GLU A 177 27.65 -7.55 -3.07
C GLU A 177 27.03 -8.94 -2.98
N ASP A 178 26.47 -9.45 -4.09
CA ASP A 178 25.66 -10.68 -4.16
C ASP A 178 26.17 -11.76 -3.19
N PRO A 179 25.50 -11.97 -2.05
CA PRO A 179 25.76 -13.15 -1.25
C PRO A 179 25.09 -14.31 -1.97
N THR A 180 25.79 -14.84 -2.98
CA THR A 180 25.71 -16.23 -3.46
C THR A 180 24.30 -16.83 -3.40
N GLU A 181 23.32 -16.37 -4.19
CA GLU A 181 22.00 -17.02 -4.35
C GLU A 181 21.51 -17.78 -3.09
N ILE A 182 21.55 -17.17 -1.90
CA ILE A 182 20.99 -17.79 -0.70
C ILE A 182 19.50 -17.44 -0.64
N GLY A 183 18.83 -17.57 -1.79
CA GLY A 183 17.46 -18.05 -1.78
C GLY A 183 17.60 -19.53 -1.48
N ALA A 184 17.62 -19.87 -0.19
CA ALA A 184 17.55 -21.27 0.20
C ALA A 184 16.40 -21.90 -0.58
N ASP A 185 16.64 -23.09 -1.10
CA ASP A 185 15.69 -24.01 -1.74
C ASP A 185 14.58 -24.36 -0.72
N LEU A 186 13.84 -23.34 -0.28
CA LEU A 186 12.71 -23.43 0.61
C LEU A 186 11.61 -23.99 -0.27
N ASP A 187 11.27 -25.24 -0.03
CA ASP A 187 10.11 -25.89 -0.62
C ASP A 187 8.86 -25.14 -0.12
N ILE A 188 8.53 -24.03 -0.80
CA ILE A 188 7.36 -23.22 -0.53
C ILE A 188 6.15 -24.13 -0.76
N PRO A 189 5.28 -24.32 0.24
CA PRO A 189 4.08 -25.12 0.09
C PRO A 189 3.28 -24.68 -1.14
N LYS A 190 2.74 -25.65 -1.89
CA LYS A 190 1.92 -25.39 -3.09
C LYS A 190 0.75 -24.43 -2.83
N GLU A 191 0.31 -24.32 -1.58
CA GLU A 191 -0.71 -23.36 -1.15
C GLU A 191 -0.25 -21.90 -1.12
N PHE A 192 1.01 -21.59 -1.38
CA PHE A 192 1.53 -20.23 -1.50
C PHE A 192 2.15 -19.95 -2.87
N VAL A 193 2.15 -20.94 -3.76
CA VAL A 193 2.64 -20.82 -5.13
C VAL A 193 1.48 -20.45 -6.04
N CYS A 194 1.73 -19.55 -6.99
CA CYS A 194 0.76 -19.16 -8.00
C CYS A 194 0.45 -20.36 -8.91
N ASP A 195 -0.80 -20.53 -9.34
CA ASP A 195 -1.13 -21.56 -10.31
C ASP A 195 -0.51 -21.21 -11.67
N GLU A 196 0.62 -21.82 -12.00
CA GLU A 196 1.30 -21.64 -13.31
C GLU A 196 0.48 -22.14 -14.51
N ASN A 197 -0.70 -22.75 -14.30
CA ASN A 197 -1.35 -23.62 -15.28
C ASN A 197 -2.85 -23.42 -15.58
N ASP A 198 -3.53 -22.35 -15.14
CA ASP A 198 -4.99 -22.23 -15.40
C ASP A 198 -5.48 -20.94 -16.09
N HIS A 199 -4.58 -20.11 -16.62
CA HIS A 199 -4.96 -18.97 -17.45
C HIS A 199 -4.36 -19.07 -18.84
N SER A 200 -4.91 -19.98 -19.64
CA SER A 200 -4.72 -20.03 -21.07
C SER A 200 -5.07 -18.67 -21.69
N HIS A 201 -4.05 -18.04 -22.26
CA HIS A 201 -4.06 -17.06 -23.35
C HIS A 201 -5.45 -16.64 -23.87
N ASP A 202 -6.00 -15.55 -23.35
CA ASP A 202 -6.88 -14.64 -24.08
C ASP A 202 -7.16 -13.37 -23.24
N HIS A 203 -6.16 -12.48 -23.15
CA HIS A 203 -6.42 -11.09 -22.79
C HIS A 203 -6.05 -10.19 -23.96
N PRO A 204 -7.03 -9.50 -24.58
CA PRO A 204 -6.77 -8.66 -25.72
C PRO A 204 -5.92 -7.47 -25.28
N ALA A 205 -4.75 -7.35 -25.92
CA ALA A 205 -3.94 -6.14 -25.92
C ALA A 205 -4.74 -4.99 -26.55
N SER A 206 -5.51 -4.26 -25.75
CA SER A 206 -6.14 -3.01 -26.18
C SER A 206 -6.57 -2.12 -25.01
N LEU A 207 -5.62 -1.75 -24.14
CA LEU A 207 -5.83 -0.71 -23.11
C LEU A 207 -5.36 0.69 -23.58
N LEU A 208 -4.62 0.78 -24.70
CA LEU A 208 -3.83 1.97 -25.05
C LEU A 208 -4.44 2.88 -26.13
N GLN A 209 -5.76 2.90 -26.29
CA GLN A 209 -6.42 3.83 -27.23
C GLN A 209 -7.40 4.74 -26.49
N SER A 210 -6.88 5.72 -25.73
CA SER A 210 -7.69 6.85 -25.24
C SER A 210 -7.26 8.16 -25.91
N ASP A 211 -8.25 9.01 -26.18
CA ASP A 211 -8.15 10.26 -26.91
C ASP A 211 -7.37 11.31 -26.10
N GLY A 212 -6.21 11.77 -26.60
CA GLY A 212 -5.18 12.48 -25.79
C GLY A 212 -5.63 13.80 -25.12
N SER A 213 -6.74 14.40 -25.57
CA SER A 213 -7.30 15.60 -24.92
C SER A 213 -8.05 15.27 -23.62
N GLN A 214 -8.74 14.13 -23.57
CA GLN A 214 -9.39 13.64 -22.35
C GLN A 214 -8.35 13.16 -21.34
N THR A 215 -7.28 12.50 -21.81
CA THR A 215 -6.22 12.01 -20.93
C THR A 215 -5.54 13.14 -20.15
N LEU A 216 -5.24 14.28 -20.81
CA LEU A 216 -4.67 15.46 -20.15
C LEU A 216 -5.63 16.12 -19.15
N ALA A 217 -6.92 16.18 -19.48
CA ALA A 217 -7.94 16.73 -18.58
C ALA A 217 -8.07 15.89 -17.30
N VAL A 218 -8.03 14.55 -17.45
CA VAL A 218 -8.04 13.61 -16.32
C VAL A 218 -6.77 13.75 -15.49
N SER A 219 -5.58 13.87 -16.10
CA SER A 219 -4.33 14.10 -15.36
C SER A 219 -4.37 15.37 -14.51
N SER A 220 -4.92 16.46 -15.06
CA SER A 220 -5.09 17.73 -14.33
C SER A 220 -6.06 17.57 -13.15
N ALA A 221 -7.19 16.89 -13.37
CA ALA A 221 -8.17 16.61 -12.31
C ALA A 221 -7.58 15.72 -11.21
N MET A 222 -6.81 14.71 -11.56
CA MET A 222 -6.09 13.84 -10.61
C MET A 222 -5.06 14.62 -9.80
N HIS A 223 -4.29 15.50 -10.43
CA HIS A 223 -3.35 16.37 -9.72
C HIS A 223 -4.09 17.27 -8.72
N HIS A 224 -5.26 17.79 -9.08
CA HIS A 224 -6.08 18.59 -8.18
C HIS A 224 -6.59 17.75 -6.99
N ALA A 225 -7.14 16.57 -7.24
CA ALA A 225 -7.64 15.66 -6.21
C ALA A 225 -6.55 15.21 -5.23
N ALA A 226 -5.35 14.90 -5.73
CA ALA A 226 -4.19 14.56 -4.91
C ALA A 226 -3.77 15.75 -4.02
N ARG A 227 -3.71 16.96 -4.57
CA ARG A 227 -3.41 18.17 -3.79
C ARG A 227 -4.47 18.41 -2.70
N SER A 228 -5.75 18.29 -3.03
CA SER A 228 -6.84 18.42 -2.06
C SER A 228 -6.78 17.35 -0.97
N THR A 229 -6.44 16.11 -1.32
CA THR A 229 -6.23 15.01 -0.36
C THR A 229 -5.17 15.37 0.67
N HIS A 230 -4.00 15.86 0.22
CA HIS A 230 -2.95 16.31 1.13
C HIS A 230 -3.42 17.45 2.04
N GLN A 231 -4.18 18.42 1.52
CA GLN A 231 -4.72 19.51 2.32
C GLN A 231 -5.73 19.01 3.36
N ILE A 232 -6.65 18.12 2.97
CA ILE A 232 -7.67 17.55 3.86
C ILE A 232 -7.00 16.76 5.00
N LEU A 233 -5.97 15.98 4.69
CA LEU A 233 -5.20 15.23 5.69
C LEU A 233 -4.41 16.15 6.62
N ALA A 234 -3.82 17.25 6.10
CA ALA A 234 -3.14 18.25 6.92
C ALA A 234 -4.11 18.95 7.89
N GLU A 235 -5.34 19.23 7.46
CA GLU A 235 -6.38 19.84 8.29
C GLU A 235 -6.97 18.86 9.31
N HIS A 236 -6.95 17.55 9.04
CA HIS A 236 -7.41 16.52 9.98
C HIS A 236 -6.64 16.54 11.31
N ILE A 237 -5.34 16.88 11.26
CA ILE A 237 -4.46 16.99 12.44
C ILE A 237 -4.98 18.06 13.43
N ALA A 238 -5.83 19.01 12.99
CA ALA A 238 -6.33 20.13 13.78
C ALA A 238 -7.78 19.93 14.30
N ASN A 239 -8.05 18.83 15.01
CA ASN A 239 -9.33 18.58 15.72
C ASN A 239 -10.57 18.34 14.83
N ALA A 240 -10.39 17.85 13.59
CA ALA A 240 -11.51 17.55 12.69
C ALA A 240 -12.13 16.17 12.97
N SER A 241 -13.45 16.04 12.80
CA SER A 241 -14.13 14.74 12.81
C SER A 241 -13.67 13.85 11.65
N LEU A 242 -13.50 12.55 11.91
CA LEU A 242 -13.13 11.56 10.89
C LEU A 242 -14.16 11.49 9.75
N ASP A 243 -15.46 11.54 10.06
CA ASP A 243 -16.53 11.53 9.05
C ASP A 243 -16.44 12.75 8.12
N HIS A 244 -16.06 13.90 8.68
CA HIS A 244 -15.88 15.13 7.91
C HIS A 244 -14.66 15.02 6.99
N THR A 245 -13.58 14.40 7.44
CA THR A 245 -12.39 14.13 6.60
C THR A 245 -12.71 13.14 5.47
N VAL A 246 -13.42 12.05 5.77
CA VAL A 246 -13.82 11.06 4.76
C VAL A 246 -14.71 11.68 3.70
N ASN A 247 -15.76 12.41 4.09
CA ASN A 247 -16.66 13.08 3.13
C ASN A 247 -15.91 14.03 2.21
N ARG A 248 -14.96 14.82 2.74
CA ARG A 248 -14.14 15.72 1.92
C ARG A 248 -13.22 15.00 0.95
N LEU A 249 -12.68 13.85 1.35
CA LEU A 249 -11.89 13.01 0.44
C LEU A 249 -12.77 12.46 -0.68
N GLN A 250 -13.96 11.96 -0.36
CA GLN A 250 -14.93 11.49 -1.35
C GLN A 250 -15.30 12.60 -2.34
N GLU A 251 -15.60 13.81 -1.85
CA GLU A 251 -15.88 14.99 -2.69
C GLU A 251 -14.70 15.36 -3.61
N ALA A 252 -13.47 15.29 -3.10
CA ALA A 252 -12.27 15.61 -3.89
C ALA A 252 -12.04 14.62 -5.04
N TRP A 253 -12.37 13.35 -4.83
CA TRP A 253 -12.15 12.27 -5.81
C TRP A 253 -13.36 12.00 -6.71
N HIS A 254 -14.56 12.41 -6.32
CA HIS A 254 -15.79 12.27 -7.12
C HIS A 254 -15.63 12.68 -8.60
N PRO A 255 -15.11 13.87 -8.96
CA PRO A 255 -15.00 14.26 -10.36
C PRO A 255 -14.00 13.41 -11.16
N VAL A 256 -12.94 12.94 -10.52
CA VAL A 256 -11.95 12.05 -11.16
C VAL A 256 -12.57 10.69 -11.42
N CYS A 257 -13.24 10.14 -10.40
CA CYS A 257 -13.88 8.83 -10.50
C CYS A 257 -15.06 8.79 -11.45
N ASN A 258 -15.79 9.89 -11.62
CA ASN A 258 -16.84 9.99 -12.64
C ASN A 258 -16.28 9.83 -14.07
N VAL A 259 -15.02 10.22 -14.31
CA VAL A 259 -14.39 10.09 -15.63
C VAL A 259 -13.66 8.75 -15.78
N LEU A 260 -12.99 8.28 -14.73
CA LEU A 260 -12.25 7.02 -14.72
C LEU A 260 -13.14 5.78 -14.50
N GLY A 261 -14.41 5.98 -14.13
CA GLY A 261 -15.33 4.88 -13.84
C GLY A 261 -15.05 4.16 -12.52
N CYS A 262 -14.51 4.86 -11.52
CA CYS A 262 -14.32 4.30 -10.17
C CYS A 262 -15.41 4.74 -9.18
N ASP A 263 -15.52 4.01 -8.09
CA ASP A 263 -16.25 4.37 -6.89
C ASP A 263 -15.41 5.28 -6.01
N HIS A 264 -15.73 6.58 -6.02
CA HIS A 264 -15.13 7.61 -5.19
C HIS A 264 -15.32 7.43 -3.68
N THR A 265 -16.18 6.51 -3.24
CA THR A 265 -16.34 6.16 -1.81
C THR A 265 -15.36 5.06 -1.37
N ASN A 266 -14.70 4.42 -2.32
CA ASN A 266 -13.76 3.32 -2.13
C ASN A 266 -12.33 3.75 -2.50
N PHE A 267 -11.47 3.87 -1.50
CA PHE A 267 -10.07 4.28 -1.70
C PHE A 267 -9.25 3.31 -2.53
N LEU A 268 -9.56 2.01 -2.48
CA LEU A 268 -8.89 1.02 -3.31
C LEU A 268 -9.22 1.25 -4.79
N ASP A 269 -10.48 1.53 -5.11
CA ASP A 269 -10.89 1.78 -6.49
C ASP A 269 -10.30 3.10 -7.03
N ILE A 270 -10.30 4.15 -6.19
CA ILE A 270 -9.57 5.40 -6.46
C ILE A 270 -8.10 5.13 -6.78
N HIS A 271 -7.42 4.35 -5.92
CA HIS A 271 -6.00 4.04 -6.09
C HIS A 271 -5.75 3.31 -7.40
N LEU A 272 -6.51 2.24 -7.67
CA LEU A 272 -6.37 1.45 -8.89
C LEU A 272 -6.63 2.28 -10.15
N ALA A 273 -7.71 3.06 -10.17
CA ALA A 273 -8.05 3.92 -11.31
C ALA A 273 -6.98 5.00 -11.54
N SER A 274 -6.50 5.65 -10.49
CA SER A 274 -5.43 6.65 -10.58
C SER A 274 -4.12 6.04 -11.07
N HIS A 275 -3.80 4.82 -10.62
CA HIS A 275 -2.59 4.13 -11.02
C HIS A 275 -2.66 3.72 -12.50
N ARG A 276 -3.77 3.11 -12.94
CA ARG A 276 -3.99 2.77 -14.36
C ARG A 276 -3.81 3.98 -15.28
N HIS A 277 -4.39 5.12 -14.90
CA HIS A 277 -4.23 6.36 -15.67
C HIS A 277 -2.78 6.84 -15.73
N SER A 278 -2.04 6.71 -14.63
CA SER A 278 -0.62 7.08 -14.57
C SER A 278 0.25 6.16 -15.41
N VAL A 279 -0.03 4.86 -15.41
CA VAL A 279 0.63 3.86 -16.27
C VAL A 279 0.37 4.15 -17.75
N ALA A 280 -0.87 4.43 -18.13
CA ALA A 280 -1.24 4.71 -19.52
C ALA A 280 -0.55 5.96 -20.11
N LEU A 281 0.05 6.80 -19.26
CA LEU A 281 0.75 8.04 -19.62
C LEU A 281 2.29 7.92 -19.65
N MET A 282 2.84 6.80 -19.19
CA MET A 282 4.29 6.51 -19.25
C MET A 282 4.66 5.85 -20.58
#